data_AF-A0A925ZCH3-F1
#
_entry.id   AF-A0A925ZCH3-F1
#
_cell.length_a   1.000
_cell.length_b   1.000
_cell.length_c   1.000
_cell.angle_alpha   90.00
_cell.angle_beta   90.00
_cell.angle_gamma   90.00
#
_symmetry.space_group_name_H-M   'P 1'
#
loop_
_entity.id
_entity.type
_entity.pdbx_description
1 polymer ?
#
loop_
_entity_poly.entity_id
_entity_poly.type
_entity_poly.pdbx_seq_one_letter_code
_entity_poly.pdbx_strand_id
1 'polypeptide(L)'
;MSHGRGMGYGFYGSYILSVLIIFIIISLIVYFLYKRRESLYFEKSIEVLKERYVREEISAEEFREKRSVIEGLEVSDSAVVSLVDRYVKGEIDSEKFFVILEQIKK
;
A
#
# COMPACT_ATOMS: atom_id res chain seq x y z
N MET A 1 -36.57 -51.31 16.12
CA MET A 1 -35.10 -51.46 16.19
C MET A 1 -34.49 -50.11 15.88
N SER A 2 -33.90 -49.49 16.90
CA SER A 2 -33.30 -48.15 16.91
C SER A 2 -31.89 -48.20 16.35
N HIS A 3 -31.49 -47.28 15.46
CA HIS A 3 -30.11 -46.79 15.30
C HIS A 3 -30.08 -45.41 14.60
N GLY A 4 -30.47 -44.36 15.32
CA GLY A 4 -30.10 -42.98 14.96
C GLY A 4 -28.76 -42.63 15.58
N ARG A 5 -27.66 -42.86 14.86
CA ARG A 5 -26.30 -42.44 15.26
C ARG A 5 -25.72 -41.57 14.15
N GLY A 6 -25.53 -40.27 14.42
CA GLY A 6 -24.84 -39.38 13.49
C GLY A 6 -25.10 -37.87 13.63
N MET A 7 -25.84 -37.40 14.64
CA MET A 7 -26.02 -35.96 14.87
C MET A 7 -25.20 -35.49 16.08
N GLY A 8 -23.95 -35.12 15.87
CA GLY A 8 -23.10 -34.57 16.93
C GLY A 8 -21.77 -33.99 16.46
N TYR A 9 -21.16 -34.59 15.44
CA TYR A 9 -19.92 -34.10 14.85
C TYR A 9 -20.11 -32.99 13.79
N GLY A 10 -21.32 -32.81 13.27
CA GLY A 10 -21.64 -31.78 12.28
C GLY A 10 -21.67 -30.36 12.84
N PHE A 11 -22.00 -30.18 14.13
CA PHE A 11 -22.12 -28.85 14.74
C PHE A 11 -20.76 -28.23 15.09
N TYR A 12 -19.84 -29.01 15.67
CA TYR A 12 -18.48 -28.52 15.94
C TYR A 12 -17.65 -28.37 14.66
N GLY A 13 -17.80 -29.30 13.71
CA GLY A 13 -17.14 -29.20 12.40
C GLY A 13 -17.61 -28.00 11.58
N SER A 14 -18.92 -27.72 11.56
CA SER A 14 -19.44 -26.52 10.90
C SER A 14 -19.03 -25.23 11.62
N TYR A 15 -18.97 -25.23 12.95
CA TYR A 15 -18.50 -24.06 13.71
C TYR A 15 -17.04 -23.71 13.38
N ILE A 16 -16.14 -24.70 13.36
CA ILE A 16 -14.73 -24.49 13.02
C ILE A 16 -14.59 -23.95 11.58
N LEU A 17 -15.34 -24.53 10.64
CA LEU A 17 -15.31 -24.12 9.23
C LEU A 17 -15.88 -22.71 9.03
N SER A 18 -16.91 -22.34 9.80
CA SER A 18 -17.50 -21.00 9.82
C SER A 18 -16.50 -19.95 10.32
N VAL A 19 -15.79 -20.22 11.41
CA VAL A 19 -14.76 -19.33 11.97
C VAL A 19 -13.61 -19.15 10.98
N LEU A 20 -13.19 -20.21 10.31
CA LEU A 20 -12.12 -20.17 9.31
C LEU A 20 -12.49 -19.31 8.10
N ILE A 21 -13.72 -19.44 7.59
CA ILE A 21 -14.24 -18.58 6.51
C ILE A 21 -14.25 -17.11 6.93
N ILE A 22 -14.73 -16.81 8.14
CA ILE A 22 -14.76 -15.44 8.67
C ILE A 22 -13.34 -14.87 8.74
N PHE A 23 -12.37 -15.66 9.21
CA PHE A 23 -10.97 -15.23 9.28
C PHE A 23 -10.38 -14.93 7.90
N ILE A 24 -10.66 -15.77 6.90
CA ILE A 24 -10.27 -15.53 5.51
C ILE A 24 -10.87 -14.23 4.98
N ILE A 25 -12.17 -14.00 5.22
CA ILE A 25 -12.86 -12.78 4.77
C ILE A 25 -12.24 -11.54 5.43
N ILE A 26 -12.00 -11.57 6.75
CA ILE A 26 -11.36 -10.45 7.46
C ILE A 26 -9.96 -10.18 6.90
N SER A 27 -9.15 -11.23 6.72
CA SER A 27 -7.80 -11.10 6.14
C SER A 27 -7.84 -10.47 4.75
N LEU A 28 -8.78 -10.88 3.91
CA LEU A 28 -8.94 -10.36 2.55
C LEU A 28 -9.40 -8.90 2.54
N ILE A 29 -10.30 -8.52 3.46
CA ILE A 29 -10.72 -7.12 3.65
C ILE A 29 -9.53 -6.27 4.10
N VAL A 30 -8.76 -6.72 5.09
CA VAL A 30 -7.57 -5.98 5.58
C VAL A 30 -6.55 -5.80 4.47
N TYR A 31 -6.26 -6.86 3.70
CA TYR A 31 -5.35 -6.80 2.55
C TYR A 31 -5.84 -5.78 1.50
N PHE A 32 -7.13 -5.79 1.17
CA PHE A 32 -7.68 -4.87 0.17
C PHE A 32 -7.69 -3.41 0.66
N LEU A 33 -8.00 -3.18 1.94
CA LEU A 33 -7.94 -1.85 2.55
C LEU A 33 -6.53 -1.30 2.61
N TYR A 34 -5.54 -2.15 2.89
CA TYR A 34 -4.13 -1.78 2.90
C TYR A 34 -3.66 -1.36 1.50
N LYS A 35 -3.90 -2.21 0.50
CA LYS A 35 -3.54 -1.95 -0.90
C LYS A 35 -4.18 -0.68 -1.48
N ARG A 36 -5.43 -0.37 -1.09
CA ARG A 36 -6.12 0.84 -1.55
C ARG A 36 -5.54 2.13 -0.97
N ARG A 37 -4.94 2.08 0.23
CA ARG A 37 -4.29 3.26 0.81
C ARG A 37 -3.05 3.63 0.00
N GLU A 38 -2.21 2.66 -0.35
CA GLU A 38 -0.98 2.91 -1.10
C GLU A 38 -1.23 3.63 -2.44
N SER A 39 -2.26 3.20 -3.20
CA SER A 39 -2.56 3.81 -4.50
C SER A 39 -3.01 5.28 -4.40
N LEU A 40 -3.78 5.63 -3.36
CA LEU A 40 -4.29 7.00 -3.19
C LEU A 40 -3.18 8.00 -2.82
N TYR A 41 -2.18 7.57 -2.05
CA TYR A 41 -1.05 8.42 -1.71
C TYR A 41 -0.20 8.74 -2.93
N PHE A 42 0.10 7.73 -3.75
CA PHE A 42 0.87 7.95 -4.97
C PHE A 42 0.16 8.86 -5.94
N GLU A 43 -1.15 8.69 -6.10
CA GLU A 43 -1.95 9.56 -6.95
C GLU A 43 -1.84 11.03 -6.53
N LYS A 44 -1.93 11.30 -5.22
CA LYS A 44 -1.77 12.65 -4.66
C LYS A 44 -0.35 13.20 -4.84
N SER A 45 0.68 12.39 -4.63
CA SER A 45 2.08 12.80 -4.85
C SER A 45 2.36 13.11 -6.33
N ILE A 46 1.81 12.31 -7.24
CA ILE A 46 1.93 12.54 -8.68
C ILE A 46 1.18 13.80 -9.10
N GLU A 47 0.05 14.12 -8.46
CA GLU A 47 -0.69 15.37 -8.69
C GLU A 47 0.17 16.60 -8.38
N VAL A 48 0.92 16.59 -7.28
CA VAL A 48 1.85 17.68 -6.95
C VAL A 48 2.98 17.79 -7.99
N LEU A 49 3.52 16.67 -8.48
CA LEU A 49 4.50 16.71 -9.58
C LEU A 49 3.90 17.31 -10.86
N LYS A 50 2.65 16.97 -11.21
CA LYS A 50 1.96 17.53 -12.38
C LYS A 50 1.78 19.03 -12.24
N GLU A 51 1.38 19.50 -11.06
CA GLU A 51 1.22 20.92 -10.79
C GLU A 51 2.53 21.69 -11.02
N ARG A 52 3.65 21.18 -10.49
CA ARG A 52 4.97 21.79 -10.67
C ARG A 52 5.46 21.76 -12.12
N TYR A 53 5.16 20.69 -12.85
CA TYR A 53 5.47 20.59 -14.28
C TYR A 53 4.70 21.64 -15.10
N VAL A 54 3.39 21.81 -14.84
CA VAL A 54 2.57 22.83 -15.51
C VAL A 54 3.04 24.25 -15.20
N ARG A 55 3.61 24.47 -14.01
CA ARG A 55 4.23 25.74 -13.62
C ARG A 55 5.64 25.95 -14.21
N GLU A 56 6.15 25.01 -15.00
CA GLU A 56 7.51 25.01 -15.55
C GLU A 56 8.62 25.05 -14.48
N GLU A 57 8.32 24.64 -13.24
CA GLU A 57 9.31 24.55 -12.15
C GLU A 57 10.24 23.34 -12.30
N ILE A 58 9.79 22.32 -13.02
CA ILE A 58 10.54 21.10 -13.32
C ILE A 58 10.43 20.79 -14.81
N SER A 59 11.48 20.21 -15.37
CA SER A 59 11.50 19.77 -16.76
C SER A 59 10.65 18.51 -16.98
N ALA A 60 10.32 18.21 -18.24
CA ALA A 60 9.62 16.97 -18.60
C ALA A 60 10.45 15.72 -18.24
N GLU A 61 11.78 15.82 -18.32
CA GLU A 61 12.69 14.72 -17.96
C GLU A 61 12.66 14.47 -16.44
N GLU A 62 12.81 15.53 -15.64
CA GLU A 62 12.72 15.43 -14.18
C GLU A 62 11.34 14.92 -13.73
N PHE A 63 10.26 15.39 -14.36
CA PHE A 63 8.92 14.88 -14.07
C PHE A 63 8.84 13.36 -14.30
N ARG A 64 9.36 12.88 -15.44
CA ARG A 64 9.32 11.45 -15.80
C ARG A 64 10.18 10.61 -14.85
N GLU A 65 11.37 11.08 -14.52
CA GLU A 65 12.26 10.43 -13.57
C GLU A 65 11.60 10.32 -12.18
N LYS A 66 11.15 11.44 -11.62
CA LYS A 66 10.50 11.48 -10.30
C LYS A 66 9.24 10.63 -10.24
N ARG A 67 8.41 10.66 -11.28
CA ARG A 67 7.21 9.84 -11.37
C ARG A 67 7.54 8.34 -11.37
N SER A 68 8.52 7.92 -12.17
CA SER A 68 8.95 6.53 -12.24
C SER A 68 9.44 6.01 -10.88
N VAL A 69 10.22 6.84 -10.18
CA VAL A 69 10.68 6.51 -8.82
C VAL A 69 9.50 6.30 -7.89
N ILE A 70 8.53 7.21 -7.88
CA ILE A 70 7.37 7.16 -6.98
C ILE A 70 6.49 5.94 -7.29
N GLU A 71 6.19 5.66 -8.55
CA GLU A 71 5.36 4.50 -8.94
C GLU A 71 6.03 3.15 -8.63
N GLY A 72 7.37 3.11 -8.56
CA GLY A 72 8.14 1.93 -8.20
C GLY A 72 8.33 1.70 -6.70
N LEU A 73 7.81 2.58 -5.84
CA LEU A 73 7.89 2.40 -4.39
C LEU A 73 6.71 1.56 -3.88
N GLU A 74 6.96 0.76 -2.86
CA GLU A 74 5.90 0.18 -2.04
C GLU A 74 5.76 1.07 -0.79
N VAL A 75 4.58 1.65 -0.57
CA VAL A 75 4.32 2.52 0.60
C VAL A 75 3.97 1.65 1.79
N SER A 76 4.99 1.00 2.34
CA SER A 76 4.84 0.19 3.54
C SER A 76 4.97 0.99 4.84
N ASP A 77 5.56 2.20 4.79
CA ASP A 77 5.88 2.99 5.98
C ASP A 77 5.47 4.47 5.82
N SER A 78 4.94 5.05 6.90
CA SER A 78 4.69 6.49 7.04
C SER A 78 5.95 7.33 6.84
N ALA A 79 7.13 6.81 7.19
CA ALA A 79 8.40 7.48 6.94
C ALA A 79 8.65 7.65 5.43
N VAL A 80 8.39 6.62 4.63
CA VAL A 80 8.50 6.67 3.16
C VAL A 80 7.51 7.68 2.58
N VAL A 81 6.27 7.75 3.09
CA VAL A 81 5.28 8.75 2.65
C VAL A 81 5.82 10.17 2.82
N SER A 82 6.31 10.49 4.02
CA SER A 82 6.86 11.83 4.30
C SER A 82 8.10 12.13 3.46
N LEU A 83 8.94 11.14 3.19
CA LEU A 83 10.11 11.30 2.34
C LEU A 83 9.73 11.60 0.89
N VAL A 84 8.74 10.88 0.35
CA VAL A 84 8.19 11.12 -1.00
C VAL A 84 7.60 12.53 -1.10
N ASP A 85 6.82 12.97 -0.11
CA ASP A 85 6.25 14.32 -0.09
C ASP A 85 7.34 15.41 -0.22
N ARG A 86 8.42 15.29 0.56
CA ARG A 86 9.56 16.23 0.51
C ARG A 86 10.29 16.21 -0.84
N TYR A 87 10.46 15.02 -1.43
CA TYR A 87 11.10 14.86 -2.74
C TYR A 87 10.30 15.47 -3.89
N VAL A 88 8.99 15.28 -3.85
CA VAL A 88 8.04 15.82 -4.82
C VAL A 88 7.95 17.33 -4.74
N LYS A 89 7.97 17.90 -3.53
CA LYS A 89 8.06 19.34 -3.29
C LYS A 89 9.41 19.94 -3.68
N GLY A 90 10.43 19.10 -3.92
CA GLY A 90 11.78 19.55 -4.26
C GLY A 90 12.57 20.06 -3.06
N GLU A 91 12.16 19.72 -1.85
CA GLU A 91 12.90 20.04 -0.62
C GLU A 91 14.20 19.21 -0.51
N ILE A 92 14.22 18.05 -1.17
CA ILE A 92 15.38 17.16 -1.27
C ILE A 92 15.59 16.76 -2.73
N ASP A 93 16.87 16.60 -3.10
CA ASP A 93 17.32 16.08 -4.38
C ASP A 93 17.23 14.55 -4.44
N SER A 94 17.45 13.99 -5.63
CA SER A 94 17.38 12.53 -5.87
C SER A 94 18.44 11.77 -5.06
N GLU A 95 19.65 12.31 -4.92
CA GLU A 95 20.74 11.66 -4.19
C GLU A 95 20.39 11.47 -2.71
N LYS A 96 19.98 12.55 -2.04
CA LYS A 96 19.55 12.49 -0.64
C LYS A 96 18.31 11.64 -0.46
N PHE A 97 17.37 11.68 -1.42
CA PHE A 97 16.19 10.84 -1.39
C PHE A 97 16.56 9.36 -1.32
N PHE A 98 17.42 8.88 -2.21
CA PHE A 98 17.82 7.47 -2.23
C PHE A 98 18.60 7.05 -0.99
N VAL A 99 19.50 7.90 -0.48
CA VAL A 99 20.25 7.62 0.76
C VAL A 99 19.30 7.44 1.95
N ILE A 100 18.33 8.33 2.13
CA ILE A 100 17.37 8.22 3.24
C ILE A 100 16.43 7.02 3.03
N LEU A 101 16.00 6.78 1.79
CA LEU A 101 15.16 5.63 1.45
C LEU A 101 15.84 4.30 1.79
N GLU A 102 17.13 4.16 1.48
CA GLU A 102 17.91 2.97 1.81
C GLU A 102 18.04 2.78 3.32
N GLN A 103 18.21 3.87 4.08
CA GLN A 103 18.26 3.82 5.55
C GLN A 103 16.93 3.38 6.18
N ILE A 104 15.78 3.76 5.60
CA ILE A 104 14.46 3.36 6.09
C ILE A 104 14.17 1.89 5.78
N LYS A 105 14.65 1.39 4.64
CA LYS A 105 14.40 -0.01 4.20
C LYS A 105 15.34 -1.03 4.86
N LYS A 106 16.40 -0.58 5.54
CA LYS A 106 17.41 -1.41 6.19
C LYS A 106 16.95 -1.88 7.58
#